data_AF-A0A395JV88-F1
#
_entry.id   AF-A0A395JV88-F1
#
_cell.length_a   1.000
_cell.length_b   1.000
_cell.length_c   1.000
_cell.angle_alpha   90.00
_cell.angle_beta   90.00
_cell.angle_gamma   90.00
#
_symmetry.space_group_name_H-M   'P 1'
#
loop_
_entity.id
_entity.type
_entity.pdbx_description
1 polymer ?
#
loop_
_entity_poly.entity_id
_entity_poly.type
_entity_poly.pdbx_seq_one_letter_code
_entity_poly.pdbx_strand_id
1 'polypeptide(L)' 'MCFFDENSYVVHKKFNNEITDLENTILFYQKKIAEDKAIIKSLKDSLQLEKFAREKYLMKKENEDIYIIEFDTLKNND' A
#
# COMPACT_ATOMS: atom_id res chain seq x y z
N MET A 1 43.08 4.02 -0.38
CA MET A 1 44.20 3.32 -1.02
C MET A 1 43.71 2.89 -2.40
N CYS A 2 44.08 3.61 -3.45
CA CYS A 2 43.53 3.39 -4.80
C CYS A 2 44.23 2.19 -5.45
N PHE A 3 43.66 1.01 -5.28
CA PHE A 3 44.06 -0.18 -6.04
C PHE A 3 43.31 -0.17 -7.37
N PHE A 4 43.97 0.39 -8.40
CA PHE A 4 43.53 0.29 -9.79
C PHE A 4 43.75 -1.13 -10.31
N ASP A 5 42.90 -2.06 -9.88
CA ASP A 5 42.61 -3.24 -10.68
C ASP A 5 41.32 -2.92 -11.45
N GLU A 6 41.32 -2.99 -12.77
CA GLU A 6 40.18 -2.61 -13.63
C GLU A 6 38.88 -3.33 -13.21
N ASN A 7 39.01 -4.51 -12.61
CA ASN A 7 37.90 -5.28 -12.06
C ASN A 7 37.34 -4.75 -10.73
N SER A 8 38.15 -4.06 -9.92
CA SER A 8 37.75 -3.64 -8.57
C SER A 8 36.74 -2.50 -8.61
N TYR A 9 36.92 -1.50 -9.49
CA TYR A 9 36.06 -0.32 -9.54
C TYR A 9 34.63 -0.64 -10.00
N VAL A 10 34.48 -1.50 -11.01
CA VAL A 10 33.16 -1.93 -11.52
C VAL A 10 32.40 -2.72 -10.45
N VAL A 11 33.10 -3.61 -9.75
CA VAL A 11 32.53 -4.43 -8.67
C VAL A 11 32.10 -3.55 -7.49
N HIS A 12 32.92 -2.60 -7.06
CA HIS A 12 32.53 -1.66 -5.99
C HIS A 12 31.33 -0.80 -6.38
N LYS A 13 31.27 -0.31 -7.64
CA LYS A 13 30.10 0.44 -8.11
C LYS A 13 28.83 -0.41 -8.07
N LYS A 14 28.92 -1.69 -8.46
CA LYS A 14 27.79 -2.62 -8.39
C LYS A 14 27.31 -2.83 -6.95
N PHE A 15 28.23 -3.06 -6.01
CA PHE A 15 27.86 -3.20 -4.60
C PHE A 15 27.28 -1.91 -4.01
N ASN A 16 27.79 -0.75 -4.37
CA ASN A 16 27.22 0.53 -3.93
C ASN A 16 25.78 0.73 -4.45
N ASN A 17 25.51 0.30 -5.68
CA ASN A 17 24.14 0.32 -6.22
C ASN A 17 23.24 -0.65 -5.45
N GLU A 18 23.69 -1.89 -5.20
CA GLU A 18 22.94 -2.87 -4.40
C GLU A 18 22.64 -2.35 -2.98
N ILE A 19 23.61 -1.68 -2.34
CA ILE A 19 23.42 -1.03 -1.05
C ILE A 19 22.33 0.03 -1.14
N THR A 20 22.40 0.90 -2.16
CA THR A 20 21.40 1.96 -2.37
C THR A 20 20.00 1.37 -2.61
N ASP A 21 19.90 0.30 -3.38
CA ASP A 21 18.63 -0.39 -3.65
C ASP A 21 18.03 -1.03 -2.38
N LEU A 22 18.88 -1.62 -1.54
CA LEU A 22 18.47 -2.16 -0.25
C LEU A 22 18.00 -1.05 0.70
N GLU A 23 18.72 0.07 0.77
CA GLU A 23 18.33 1.23 1.56
C GLU A 23 16.99 1.82 1.10
N ASN A 24 16.79 1.96 -0.21
CA ASN A 24 15.52 2.40 -0.78
C ASN A 24 14.36 1.44 -0.43
N THR A 25 14.64 0.14 -0.48
CA THR A 25 13.68 -0.90 -0.11
C THR A 25 13.30 -0.79 1.37
N ILE A 26 14.28 -0.58 2.25
CA ILE A 26 14.06 -0.36 3.69
C ILE A 26 13.18 0.87 3.91
N LEU A 27 13.52 2.01 3.29
CA LEU A 27 12.74 3.25 3.41
C LEU A 27 11.30 3.08 2.92
N PHE A 28 11.11 2.37 1.80
CA PHE A 28 9.79 2.06 1.27
C PHE A 28 8.94 1.25 2.26
N TYR A 29 9.50 0.18 2.83
CA TYR A 29 8.77 -0.63 3.81
C TYR A 29 8.53 0.11 5.12
N GLN A 30 9.48 0.91 5.60
CA GLN A 30 9.29 1.76 6.79
C GLN A 30 8.12 2.73 6.58
N LYS A 31 8.02 3.35 5.40
CA LYS A 31 6.92 4.24 5.05
C LYS A 31 5.58 3.49 5.02
N LYS A 32 5.51 2.34 4.36
CA LYS A 32 4.30 1.49 4.35
C LYS A 32 3.87 1.09 5.76
N ILE A 33 4.79 0.66 6.60
CA ILE A 33 4.50 0.29 8.00
C ILE A 33 3.93 1.48 8.78
N ALA A 34 4.44 2.70 8.54
CA ALA A 34 3.91 3.90 9.19
C ALA A 34 2.48 4.23 8.72
N GLU A 35 2.21 4.12 7.43
CA GLU A 35 0.87 4.29 6.84
C GLU A 35 -0.10 3.22 7.38
N ASP A 36 0.28 1.95 7.36
CA ASP A 36 -0.51 0.84 7.89
C ASP A 36 -0.82 1.00 9.38
N LYS A 37 0.16 1.46 10.18
CA LYS A 37 -0.06 1.77 11.60
C LYS A 37 -1.06 2.89 11.80
N ALA A 38 -1.04 3.92 10.95
CA ALA A 38 -2.01 5.01 11.01
C ALA A 38 -3.42 4.49 10.68
N ILE A 39 -3.55 3.65 9.66
CA ILE A 39 -4.80 2.98 9.28
C ILE A 39 -5.31 2.09 10.41
N ILE A 40 -4.46 1.24 11.00
CA ILE A 40 -4.84 0.40 12.14
C ILE A 40 -5.32 1.27 13.31
N LYS A 41 -4.68 2.42 13.56
CA LYS A 41 -5.09 3.34 14.63
C LYS A 41 -6.47 3.95 14.36
N SER A 42 -6.79 4.33 13.13
CA SER A 42 -8.13 4.82 12.77
C SER A 42 -9.18 3.70 12.84
N LEU A 43 -8.81 2.47 12.48
CA LEU A 43 -9.68 1.29 12.57
C LEU A 43 -9.88 0.76 13.99
N LYS A 44 -9.24 1.32 15.03
CA LYS A 44 -9.53 0.93 16.42
C LYS A 44 -10.95 1.29 16.85
N ASP A 45 -11.54 2.31 16.24
CA ASP A 45 -12.94 2.64 16.47
C ASP A 45 -13.83 1.62 15.75
N SER A 46 -14.69 0.93 16.51
CA SER A 46 -15.59 -0.11 15.99
C SER A 46 -16.43 0.36 14.80
N LEU A 47 -16.82 1.64 14.78
CA LEU A 47 -17.60 2.25 13.70
C LEU A 47 -16.79 2.41 12.41
N GLN A 48 -15.52 2.83 12.52
CA GLN A 48 -14.63 3.01 11.38
C GLN A 48 -14.23 1.67 10.76
N LEU A 49 -14.05 0.65 11.60
CA LEU A 49 -13.77 -0.72 11.18
C LEU A 49 -14.94 -1.33 10.40
N GLU A 50 -16.17 -1.17 10.91
CA GLU A 50 -17.38 -1.65 10.21
C GLU A 50 -17.57 -0.95 8.87
N LYS A 51 -17.35 0.38 8.81
CA LYS A 51 -17.40 1.14 7.55
C LYS A 51 -16.36 0.64 6.55
N PHE A 52 -15.11 0.46 6.99
CA PHE A 52 -14.03 -0.04 6.13
C PHE A 52 -14.30 -1.45 5.61
N ALA A 53 -14.79 -2.36 6.46
CA ALA A 53 -15.15 -3.72 6.08
C ALA A 53 -16.27 -3.75 5.02
N ARG A 54 -17.28 -2.87 5.16
CA ARG A 54 -18.38 -2.74 4.21
C ARG A 54 -17.93 -2.13 2.87
N GLU A 55 -17.11 -1.08 2.89
CA GLU A 55 -16.66 -0.39 1.67
C GLU A 55 -15.62 -1.18 0.87
N LYS A 56 -14.65 -1.83 1.55
CA LYS A 56 -13.54 -2.53 0.87
C LYS A 56 -13.82 -3.99 0.59
N TYR A 57 -14.53 -4.67 1.49
CA TYR A 57 -14.72 -6.11 1.42
C TYR A 57 -16.19 -6.52 1.25
N LEU A 58 -17.11 -5.55 1.12
CA LEU A 58 -18.54 -5.78 0.96
C LEU A 58 -19.10 -6.75 2.03
N MET A 59 -18.54 -6.69 3.24
CA MET A 59 -18.93 -7.57 4.35
C MET A 59 -20.35 -7.26 4.83
N LYS A 60 -21.14 -8.30 5.05
CA LYS A 60 -22.50 -8.24 5.61
C LYS A 60 -22.62 -9.01 6.92
N LYS A 61 -23.53 -8.60 7.80
CA LYS A 61 -23.95 -9.42 8.94
C LYS A 61 -24.90 -10.54 8.47
N GLU A 62 -24.98 -11.63 9.23
CA GLU A 62 -25.80 -12.80 8.85
C GLU A 62 -27.29 -12.47 8.67
N ASN A 63 -27.80 -11.47 9.39
CA ASN A 63 -29.18 -11.00 9.31
C ASN A 63 -29.33 -9.65 8.57
N GLU A 64 -28.47 -9.38 7.59
CA GLU A 64 -28.48 -8.13 6.82
C GLU A 64 -28.53 -8.38 5.30
N ASP A 65 -29.45 -7.69 4.64
CA ASP A 65 -29.56 -7.66 3.18
C ASP A 65 -28.95 -6.35 2.65
N ILE A 66 -27.93 -6.46 1.81
CA ILE A 66 -27.22 -5.32 1.20
C ILE A 66 -27.73 -5.12 -0.23
N TYR A 67 -28.20 -3.92 -0.53
CA TYR A 67 -28.61 -3.50 -1.88
C TYR A 67 -27.59 -2.53 -2.46
N ILE A 68 -27.08 -2.82 -3.65
CA ILE A 68 -26.26 -1.88 -4.43
C ILE A 68 -27.19 -1.24 -5.46
N ILE A 69 -27.47 0.05 -5.30
CA ILE A 69 -28.29 0.82 -6.23
C ILE A 69 -27.34 1.51 -7.19
N GLU A 70 -27.24 0.99 -8.41
CA GLU A 70 -26.53 1.62 -9.51
C GLU A 70 -27.55 2.45 -10.32
N PHE A 71 -27.35 3.77 -10.35
CA PHE A 71 -28.13 4.64 -11.24
C PHE A 71 -27.51 4.55 -12.62
N ASP A 72 -28.04 3.66 -13.45
CA ASP A 72 -27.74 3.73 -14.89
C ASP A 72 -28.33 5.03 -15.41
N THR A 73 -27.47 5.94 -15.87
CA THR A 73 -27.87 7.23 -16.42
C THR A 73 -28.55 7.03 -17.77
N LEU A 74 -29.75 6.44 -17.77
CA LEU A 74 -30.65 6.54 -18.91
C LEU A 74 -31.06 8.01 -18.99
N LYS A 75 -30.39 8.74 -19.88
CA LYS A 75 -30.88 10.04 -20.35
C LYS A 75 -32.28 9.79 -20.90
N ASN A 76 -33.30 10.17 -20.13
CA ASN A 76 -34.62 10.41 -20.68
C ASN A 76 -34.47 11.60 -21.63
N ASN A 77 -34.31 11.30 -22.91
CA ASN A 77 -34.54 12.27 -23.97
C ASN A 77 -36.06 12.38 -24.13
N ASP A 78 -36.65 13.29 -23.36
CA ASP A 78 -37.94 13.91 -23.71
C ASP A 78 -37.71 15.04 -24.73
#